data_AF-A0A661BC19-F1
#
_entry.id   AF-A0A661BC19-F1
#
_cell.length_a   1.000
_cell.length_b   1.000
_cell.length_c   1.000
_cell.angle_alpha   90.00
_cell.angle_beta   90.00
_cell.angle_gamma   90.00
#
_symmetry.space_group_name_H-M   'P 1'
#
loop_
_entity.id
_entity.type
_entity.pdbx_description
1 polymer ?
#
loop_
_entity_poly.entity_id
_entity_poly.type
_entity_poly.pdbx_seq_one_letter_code
_entity_poly.pdbx_strand_id
1 'polypeptide(L)'
;MGLKNLSKYSLELQRPQNLKDPSKVKLFIKDAYGKPYIPGTSLKGSIRTAVLWKSAYQTDDLANILRNIGKINRRKPGDDKDLIRIFLRGKEDDPKYDIMKAVTVRDVKLRSYESFVMPIKIINIVKRRELRFRVWIEAVFVKKAYIEIVIDEKLIRSNELSFPENAKKAILNLEGTIREYSKFLLGKLGRIGNANSLIDEANRTTLLYVGWGGGWNAMTGSLISERDKSILFRNREFPVSRRLVYYNGNWVLPGWLRLRKIVTQ
;
A
#
# COMPACT_ATOMS: atom_id res chain seq x y z
N MET A 1 0.79 27.43 41.65
CA MET A 1 0.60 26.09 41.05
C MET A 1 1.17 26.13 39.64
N GLY A 2 2.42 25.69 39.45
CA GLY A 2 3.09 25.75 38.16
C GLY A 2 2.46 24.75 37.18
N LEU A 3 2.13 25.22 35.97
CA LEU A 3 1.73 24.38 34.85
C LEU A 3 2.86 23.36 34.57
N LYS A 4 2.77 22.18 35.18
CA LYS A 4 3.60 21.03 34.83
C LYS A 4 3.38 20.76 33.34
N ASN A 5 4.47 20.83 32.56
CA ASN A 5 4.63 20.39 31.18
C ASN A 5 3.42 19.59 30.66
N LEU A 6 2.50 20.28 29.97
CA LEU A 6 1.39 19.64 29.27
C LEU A 6 1.90 19.03 27.97
N SER A 7 2.70 17.96 28.06
CA SER A 7 3.03 17.15 26.89
C SER A 7 1.84 16.25 26.57
N LYS A 8 1.32 16.35 25.34
CA LYS A 8 0.18 15.53 24.87
C LYS A 8 0.49 14.02 24.99
N TYR A 9 1.74 13.64 24.70
CA TYR A 9 2.36 12.32 24.90
C TYR A 9 3.86 12.41 24.62
N SER A 10 4.63 11.40 25.04
CA SER A 10 6.06 11.23 24.72
C SER A 10 6.26 9.99 23.85
N LEU A 11 7.27 10.03 22.98
CA LEU A 11 7.68 8.91 22.14
C LEU A 11 9.17 8.65 22.33
N GLU A 12 9.56 7.39 22.33
CA GLU A 12 10.96 6.98 22.33
C GLU A 12 11.59 7.25 20.95
N LEU A 13 12.82 7.77 20.95
CA LEU A 13 13.60 8.02 19.74
C LEU A 13 14.47 6.81 19.41
N GLN A 14 14.21 6.17 18.27
CA GLN A 14 15.05 5.07 17.77
C GLN A 14 15.80 5.49 16.51
N ARG A 15 17.13 5.55 16.61
CA ARG A 15 18.01 5.97 15.51
C ARG A 15 19.40 5.33 15.63
N PRO A 16 20.14 5.20 14.52
CA PRO A 16 21.59 5.00 14.60
C PRO A 16 22.26 6.11 15.42
N GLN A 17 23.30 5.74 16.18
CA GLN A 17 24.00 6.66 17.09
C GLN A 17 24.57 7.89 16.37
N ASN A 18 25.04 7.72 15.13
CA ASN A 18 25.68 8.75 14.32
C ASN A 18 24.73 9.82 13.74
N LEU A 19 23.42 9.73 13.99
CA LEU A 19 22.45 10.73 13.52
C LEU A 19 22.21 11.81 14.56
N LYS A 20 21.87 13.02 14.10
CA LYS A 20 21.36 14.05 15.00
C LYS A 20 19.87 13.86 15.25
N ASP A 21 19.38 14.41 16.35
CA ASP A 21 17.96 14.40 16.69
C ASP A 21 17.14 15.21 15.68
N PRO A 22 15.86 14.84 15.46
CA PRO A 22 15.01 15.52 14.49
C PRO A 22 14.63 16.94 14.92
N SER A 23 14.66 17.88 13.97
CA SER A 23 14.00 19.19 14.13
C SER A 23 12.49 19.14 13.84
N LYS A 24 12.04 18.17 13.03
CA LYS A 24 10.63 17.97 12.66
C LYS A 24 10.32 16.49 12.53
N VAL A 25 9.15 16.07 13.02
CA VAL A 25 8.64 14.70 12.95
C VAL A 25 7.28 14.70 12.27
N LYS A 26 7.08 13.82 11.29
CA LYS A 26 5.75 13.56 10.72
C LYS A 26 5.01 12.56 11.60
N LEU A 27 3.89 12.97 12.17
CA LEU A 27 3.13 12.15 13.10
C LEU A 27 2.32 11.06 12.39
N PHE A 28 2.06 9.97 13.11
CA PHE A 28 1.11 8.94 12.68
C PHE A 28 -0.32 9.40 12.97
N ILE A 29 -1.27 9.00 12.12
CA ILE A 29 -2.67 9.40 12.26
C ILE A 29 -3.29 8.86 13.55
N LYS A 30 -4.08 9.68 14.23
CA LYS A 30 -4.68 9.38 15.54
C LYS A 30 -6.16 9.66 15.53
N ASP A 31 -6.90 8.92 16.33
CA ASP A 31 -8.31 9.18 16.58
C ASP A 31 -8.51 10.42 17.48
N ALA A 32 -9.77 10.75 17.77
CA ALA A 32 -10.12 11.86 18.65
C ALA A 32 -9.55 11.75 20.07
N TYR A 33 -9.18 10.54 20.51
CA TYR A 33 -8.58 10.26 21.82
C TYR A 33 -7.05 10.26 21.78
N GLY A 34 -6.44 10.61 20.64
CA GLY A 34 -4.99 10.62 20.46
C GLY A 34 -4.37 9.23 20.30
N LYS A 35 -5.17 8.18 20.06
CA LYS A 35 -4.66 6.82 19.84
C LYS A 35 -4.41 6.57 18.35
N PRO A 36 -3.27 5.98 17.97
CA PRO A 36 -3.01 5.62 16.58
C PRO A 36 -4.02 4.56 16.09
N TYR A 37 -4.46 4.72 14.85
CA TYR A 37 -5.36 3.79 14.18
C TYR A 37 -4.99 3.68 12.70
N ILE A 38 -5.40 2.59 12.05
CA ILE A 38 -5.24 2.48 10.59
C ILE A 38 -6.59 2.84 9.94
N PRO A 39 -6.64 3.87 9.09
CA PRO A 39 -7.88 4.22 8.39
C PRO A 39 -8.34 3.09 7.46
N GLY A 40 -9.62 2.76 7.51
CA GLY A 40 -10.27 1.79 6.65
C GLY A 40 -10.17 2.19 5.18
N THR A 41 -10.12 3.49 4.88
CA THR A 41 -9.86 4.02 3.53
C THR A 41 -8.45 3.69 3.03
N SER A 42 -7.44 3.70 3.90
CA SER A 42 -6.07 3.32 3.54
C SER A 42 -5.96 1.82 3.26
N LEU A 43 -6.61 0.99 4.09
CA LEU A 43 -6.69 -0.45 3.88
C LEU A 43 -7.49 -0.81 2.62
N LYS A 44 -8.64 -0.15 2.41
CA LYS A 44 -9.45 -0.30 1.20
C LYS A 44 -8.68 0.13 -0.04
N GLY A 45 -7.83 1.16 0.05
CA GLY A 45 -6.91 1.56 -1.02
C GLY A 45 -5.91 0.46 -1.37
N SER A 46 -5.28 -0.16 -0.37
CA SER A 46 -4.37 -1.30 -0.59
C SER A 46 -5.08 -2.51 -1.21
N ILE A 47 -6.27 -2.84 -0.72
CA ILE A 47 -7.11 -3.92 -1.28
C ILE A 47 -7.50 -3.60 -2.72
N ARG A 48 -7.94 -2.36 -3.00
CA ARG A 48 -8.27 -1.89 -4.35
C ARG A 48 -7.11 -2.09 -5.31
N THR A 49 -5.88 -1.76 -4.90
CA THR A 49 -4.70 -1.95 -5.75
C THR A 49 -4.45 -3.43 -6.05
N ALA A 50 -4.63 -4.33 -5.07
CA ALA A 50 -4.49 -5.77 -5.28
C ALA A 50 -5.58 -6.33 -6.21
N VAL A 51 -6.84 -5.90 -6.02
CA VAL A 51 -7.97 -6.28 -6.89
C VAL A 51 -7.74 -5.76 -8.30
N LEU A 52 -7.43 -4.47 -8.47
CA LEU A 52 -7.12 -3.86 -9.75
C LEU A 52 -6.00 -4.60 -10.47
N TRP A 53 -4.93 -4.96 -9.75
CA TRP A 53 -3.83 -5.74 -10.29
C TRP A 53 -4.28 -7.09 -10.80
N LYS A 54 -5.02 -7.85 -9.99
CA LYS A 54 -5.51 -9.18 -10.38
C LYS A 54 -6.47 -9.07 -11.57
N SER A 55 -7.36 -8.08 -11.58
CA SER A 55 -8.32 -7.86 -12.66
C SER A 55 -7.64 -7.53 -13.98
N ALA A 56 -6.60 -6.71 -13.95
CA ALA A 56 -5.84 -6.30 -15.13
C ALA A 56 -4.93 -7.41 -15.66
N TYR A 57 -4.23 -8.14 -14.79
CA TYR A 57 -3.30 -9.21 -15.19
C TYR A 57 -3.99 -10.46 -15.76
N GLN A 58 -5.29 -10.63 -15.54
CA GLN A 58 -6.11 -11.69 -16.12
C GLN A 58 -6.69 -11.33 -17.49
N THR A 59 -6.28 -10.20 -18.08
CA THR A 59 -6.73 -9.76 -19.41
C THR A 59 -5.63 -10.00 -20.44
N ASP A 60 -5.93 -10.77 -21.47
CA ASP A 60 -4.99 -11.06 -22.57
C ASP A 60 -4.54 -9.78 -23.32
N ASP A 61 -5.39 -8.76 -23.32
CA ASP A 61 -5.19 -7.50 -24.04
C ASP A 61 -4.54 -6.38 -23.20
N LEU A 62 -4.02 -6.69 -22.00
CA LEU A 62 -3.49 -5.69 -21.06
C LEU A 62 -2.48 -4.73 -21.73
N ALA A 63 -1.61 -5.24 -22.58
CA ALA A 63 -0.59 -4.43 -23.27
C ALA A 63 -1.18 -3.44 -24.29
N ASN A 64 -2.30 -3.74 -24.95
CA ASN A 64 -2.97 -2.80 -25.85
C ASN A 64 -3.76 -1.77 -25.06
N ILE A 65 -4.48 -2.20 -24.01
CA ILE A 65 -5.20 -1.32 -23.10
C ILE A 65 -4.26 -0.26 -22.50
N LEU A 66 -3.13 -0.70 -21.93
CA LEU A 66 -2.14 0.22 -21.35
C LEU A 66 -1.55 1.17 -22.39
N ARG A 67 -1.30 0.70 -23.62
CA ARG A 67 -0.84 1.58 -24.72
C ARG A 67 -1.88 2.63 -25.08
N ASN A 68 -3.15 2.28 -25.13
CA ASN A 68 -4.24 3.20 -25.44
C ASN A 68 -4.42 4.24 -24.33
N ILE A 69 -4.40 3.81 -23.07
CA ILE A 69 -4.37 4.71 -21.90
C ILE A 69 -3.14 5.62 -21.97
N GLY A 70 -1.95 5.08 -22.24
CA GLY A 70 -0.70 5.84 -22.33
C GLY A 70 -0.72 6.91 -23.42
N LYS A 71 -1.39 6.66 -24.56
CA LYS A 71 -1.62 7.67 -25.60
C LYS A 71 -2.52 8.81 -25.10
N ILE A 72 -3.58 8.48 -24.36
CA ILE A 72 -4.53 9.44 -23.78
C ILE A 72 -3.87 10.26 -22.65
N ASN A 73 -3.11 9.60 -21.76
CA ASN A 73 -2.54 10.17 -20.54
C ASN A 73 -1.14 10.79 -20.68
N ARG A 74 -0.64 11.04 -21.91
CA ARG A 74 0.63 11.78 -22.11
C ARG A 74 0.68 13.13 -21.37
N ARG A 75 -0.49 13.69 -21.00
CA ARG A 75 -0.63 14.95 -20.24
C ARG A 75 -0.67 14.77 -18.71
N LYS A 76 -0.99 13.59 -18.17
CA LYS A 76 -1.03 13.29 -16.71
C LYS A 76 -0.55 11.87 -16.37
N PRO A 77 0.77 11.63 -16.41
CA PRO A 77 1.38 10.37 -15.96
C PRO A 77 0.96 9.99 -14.53
N GLY A 78 0.28 8.86 -14.35
CA GLY A 78 -0.04 8.31 -13.02
C GLY A 78 -1.47 8.46 -12.51
N ASP A 79 -2.38 8.99 -13.32
CA ASP A 79 -3.81 8.93 -13.00
C ASP A 79 -4.32 7.49 -13.19
N ASP A 80 -4.91 6.91 -12.15
CA ASP A 80 -5.44 5.55 -12.18
C ASP A 80 -6.90 5.49 -12.61
N LYS A 81 -7.54 6.63 -12.92
CA LYS A 81 -8.93 6.71 -13.35
C LYS A 81 -9.27 5.81 -14.52
N ASP A 82 -8.47 5.80 -15.58
CA ASP A 82 -8.76 4.95 -16.74
C ASP A 82 -8.66 3.46 -16.38
N LEU A 83 -7.72 3.08 -15.52
CA LEU A 83 -7.58 1.70 -15.04
C LEU A 83 -8.79 1.31 -14.17
N ILE A 84 -9.22 2.19 -13.27
CA ILE A 84 -10.42 1.98 -12.45
C ILE A 84 -11.65 1.86 -13.36
N ARG A 85 -11.80 2.74 -14.36
CA ARG A 85 -12.89 2.70 -15.33
C ARG A 85 -12.95 1.38 -16.08
N ILE A 86 -11.80 0.89 -16.54
CA ILE A 86 -11.75 -0.31 -17.38
C ILE A 86 -11.92 -1.59 -16.55
N PHE A 87 -11.29 -1.66 -15.38
CA PHE A 87 -11.16 -2.91 -14.64
C PHE A 87 -12.06 -3.01 -13.41
N LEU A 88 -12.60 -1.90 -12.89
CA LEU A 88 -13.41 -1.88 -11.66
C LEU A 88 -14.81 -1.26 -11.84
N ARG A 89 -15.06 -0.45 -12.87
CA ARG A 89 -16.41 0.06 -13.19
C ARG A 89 -17.19 -0.96 -14.00
N GLY A 90 -18.49 -1.04 -13.74
CA GLY A 90 -19.45 -1.79 -14.53
C GLY A 90 -19.91 -1.03 -15.77
N LYS A 91 -21.21 -1.04 -16.04
CA LYS A 91 -21.77 -0.52 -17.31
C LYS A 91 -21.59 0.98 -17.56
N GLU A 92 -21.38 1.79 -16.52
CA GLU A 92 -21.18 3.25 -16.63
C GLU A 92 -19.96 3.71 -15.81
N ASP A 93 -19.32 4.80 -16.24
CA ASP A 93 -18.23 5.46 -15.51
C ASP A 93 -18.76 6.36 -14.38
N ASP A 94 -19.48 5.76 -13.44
CA ASP A 94 -20.04 6.43 -12.26
C ASP A 94 -19.73 5.61 -11.00
N PRO A 95 -19.43 6.24 -9.84
CA PRO A 95 -19.16 5.54 -8.58
C PRO A 95 -20.22 4.50 -8.16
N LYS A 96 -21.48 4.65 -8.58
CA LYS A 96 -22.57 3.67 -8.39
C LYS A 96 -22.21 2.30 -8.97
N TYR A 97 -21.42 2.27 -10.04
CA TYR A 97 -20.99 1.08 -10.75
C TYR A 97 -19.55 0.67 -10.39
N ASP A 98 -18.95 1.25 -9.34
CA ASP A 98 -17.68 0.77 -8.79
C ASP A 98 -17.88 -0.53 -8.01
N ILE A 99 -17.26 -1.62 -8.45
CA ILE A 99 -17.32 -2.90 -7.74
C ILE A 99 -16.74 -2.81 -6.32
N MET A 100 -15.83 -1.87 -6.04
CA MET A 100 -15.29 -1.64 -4.70
C MET A 100 -16.34 -1.16 -3.70
N LYS A 101 -17.56 -0.78 -4.14
CA LYS A 101 -18.69 -0.54 -3.22
C LYS A 101 -19.16 -1.81 -2.50
N ALA A 102 -18.92 -2.98 -3.09
CA ALA A 102 -19.22 -4.27 -2.47
C ALA A 102 -18.23 -4.66 -1.38
N VAL A 103 -17.13 -3.90 -1.20
CA VAL A 103 -16.12 -4.16 -0.17
C VAL A 103 -16.15 -3.03 0.86
N THR A 104 -16.59 -3.33 2.07
CA THR A 104 -16.56 -2.40 3.20
C THR A 104 -15.38 -2.73 4.10
N VAL A 105 -14.59 -1.71 4.46
CA VAL A 105 -13.45 -1.85 5.37
C VAL A 105 -13.60 -0.83 6.48
N ARG A 106 -13.67 -1.30 7.73
CA ARG A 106 -13.78 -0.42 8.91
C ARG A 106 -12.41 0.14 9.30
N ASP A 107 -12.43 1.29 9.99
CA ASP A 107 -11.24 1.82 10.64
C ASP A 107 -10.74 0.83 11.71
N VAL A 108 -9.42 0.64 11.75
CA VAL A 108 -8.79 -0.38 12.59
C VAL A 108 -8.21 0.26 13.83
N LYS A 109 -8.83 -0.04 14.97
CA LYS A 109 -8.28 0.27 16.29
C LYS A 109 -7.16 -0.71 16.63
N LEU A 110 -6.00 -0.17 16.98
CA LEU A 110 -4.86 -0.98 17.37
C LEU A 110 -5.05 -1.51 18.80
N ARG A 111 -4.97 -2.83 19.00
CA ARG A 111 -5.13 -3.46 20.32
C ARG A 111 -3.83 -3.47 21.11
N SER A 112 -2.72 -3.71 20.41
CA SER A 112 -1.38 -3.65 20.96
C SER A 112 -0.42 -3.13 19.90
N TYR A 113 0.33 -2.10 20.26
CA TYR A 113 1.28 -1.45 19.37
C TYR A 113 2.39 -0.77 20.18
N GLU A 114 3.50 -0.50 19.51
CA GLU A 114 4.54 0.41 19.99
C GLU A 114 4.67 1.58 19.02
N SER A 115 5.16 2.72 19.50
CA SER A 115 5.32 3.92 18.69
C SER A 115 6.65 4.57 18.98
N PHE A 116 7.39 4.86 17.93
CA PHE A 116 8.75 5.40 18.02
C PHE A 116 8.91 6.55 17.04
N VAL A 117 9.75 7.52 17.40
CA VAL A 117 10.28 8.48 16.43
C VAL A 117 11.47 7.83 15.74
N MET A 118 11.42 7.71 14.41
CA MET A 118 12.42 7.00 13.62
C MET A 118 12.82 7.77 12.36
N PRO A 119 14.09 7.67 11.94
CA PRO A 119 14.53 8.20 10.67
C PRO A 119 14.11 7.28 9.52
N ILE A 120 13.81 7.89 8.38
CA ILE A 120 13.65 7.22 7.11
C ILE A 120 14.93 7.36 6.31
N LYS A 121 15.53 6.22 5.97
CA LYS A 121 16.60 6.14 4.98
C LYS A 121 15.98 6.03 3.59
N ILE A 122 16.48 6.84 2.66
CA ILE A 122 16.01 6.80 1.28
C ILE A 122 17.18 6.40 0.39
N ILE A 123 17.03 5.24 -0.24
CA ILE A 123 18.03 4.67 -1.12
C ILE A 123 17.62 4.96 -2.56
N ASN A 124 18.55 5.47 -3.35
CA ASN A 124 18.44 5.44 -4.80
C ASN A 124 18.83 4.05 -5.29
N ILE A 125 17.86 3.30 -5.82
CA ILE A 125 18.08 1.90 -6.22
C ILE A 125 18.85 1.77 -7.53
N VAL A 126 18.78 2.80 -8.38
CA VAL A 126 19.51 2.88 -9.66
C VAL A 126 20.99 3.13 -9.39
N LYS A 127 21.29 4.18 -8.62
CA LYS A 127 22.66 4.60 -8.27
C LYS A 127 23.24 3.83 -7.08
N ARG A 128 22.49 2.88 -6.52
CA ARG A 128 22.82 2.07 -5.33
C ARG A 128 23.44 2.87 -4.18
N ARG A 129 22.90 4.06 -3.91
CA ARG A 129 23.42 4.96 -2.88
C ARG A 129 22.33 5.55 -2.01
N GLU A 130 22.66 5.79 -0.75
CA GLU A 130 21.81 6.57 0.14
C GLU A 130 21.72 8.03 -0.34
N LEU A 131 20.51 8.59 -0.27
CA LEU A 131 20.28 9.99 -0.53
C LEU A 131 20.38 10.76 0.79
N ARG A 132 21.09 11.89 0.78
CA ARG A 132 21.44 12.70 1.97
C ARG A 132 20.24 13.43 2.62
N PHE A 133 19.01 13.10 2.25
CA PHE A 133 17.82 13.67 2.86
C PHE A 133 17.19 12.66 3.83
N ARG A 134 16.83 13.14 5.03
CA ARG A 134 16.24 12.32 6.07
C ARG A 134 14.89 12.90 6.45
N VAL A 135 13.88 12.04 6.45
CA VAL A 135 12.54 12.35 6.95
C VAL A 135 12.41 11.61 8.27
N TRP A 136 11.90 12.27 9.30
CA TRP A 136 11.60 11.63 10.56
C TRP A 136 10.10 11.43 10.68
N ILE A 137 9.72 10.25 11.15
CA ILE A 137 8.31 9.87 11.30
C ILE A 137 8.08 9.31 12.70
N GLU A 138 6.86 9.45 13.18
CA GLU A 138 6.31 8.53 14.16
C GLU A 138 5.93 7.24 13.43
N ALA A 139 6.62 6.16 13.74
CA ALA A 139 6.34 4.83 13.21
C ALA A 139 5.57 4.01 14.24
N VAL A 140 4.51 3.33 13.81
CA VAL A 140 3.68 2.49 14.67
C VAL A 140 3.90 1.02 14.31
N PHE A 141 4.36 0.24 15.28
CA PHE A 141 4.58 -1.20 15.15
C PHE A 141 3.39 -1.94 15.72
N VAL A 142 2.53 -2.43 14.85
CA VAL A 142 1.33 -3.15 15.23
C VAL A 142 1.71 -4.56 15.67
N LYS A 143 1.53 -4.88 16.95
CA LYS A 143 1.68 -6.24 17.48
C LYS A 143 0.40 -7.04 17.28
N LYS A 144 -0.75 -6.40 17.54
CA LYS A 144 -2.09 -7.02 17.37
C LYS A 144 -3.14 -5.98 17.01
N ALA A 145 -3.95 -6.28 16.00
CA ALA A 145 -5.13 -5.54 15.61
C ALA A 145 -6.15 -6.47 14.93
N TYR A 146 -7.41 -6.06 14.88
CA TYR A 146 -8.49 -6.77 14.18
C TYR A 146 -8.97 -5.90 13.02
N ILE A 147 -9.10 -6.51 11.85
CA ILE A 147 -9.55 -5.84 10.64
C ILE A 147 -10.89 -6.45 10.26
N GLU A 148 -11.92 -5.61 10.12
CA GLU A 148 -13.24 -6.03 9.66
C GLU A 148 -13.38 -5.66 8.18
N ILE A 149 -13.55 -6.68 7.35
CA ILE A 149 -13.80 -6.55 5.91
C ILE A 149 -15.11 -7.28 5.62
N VAL A 150 -16.10 -6.54 5.12
CA VAL A 150 -17.41 -7.09 4.74
C VAL A 150 -17.50 -7.07 3.22
N ILE A 151 -17.85 -8.23 2.64
CA ILE A 151 -18.03 -8.40 1.20
C ILE A 151 -19.51 -8.66 0.92
N ASP A 152 -20.13 -7.79 0.12
CA ASP A 152 -21.49 -7.97 -0.37
C ASP A 152 -21.48 -8.91 -1.59
N GLU A 153 -21.49 -10.22 -1.32
CA GLU A 153 -21.49 -11.23 -2.38
C GLU A 153 -22.77 -11.20 -3.24
N LYS A 154 -23.90 -10.76 -2.68
CA LYS A 154 -25.16 -10.65 -3.44
C LYS A 154 -25.02 -9.57 -4.51
N LEU A 155 -24.49 -8.41 -4.14
CA LEU A 155 -24.21 -7.34 -5.08
C LEU A 155 -23.21 -7.76 -6.16
N ILE A 156 -22.15 -8.49 -5.80
CA ILE A 156 -21.13 -8.99 -6.75
C ILE A 156 -21.74 -9.97 -7.75
N ARG A 157 -22.60 -10.90 -7.29
CA ARG A 157 -23.25 -11.90 -8.13
C ARG A 157 -24.39 -11.32 -8.97
N SER A 158 -24.95 -10.18 -8.56
CA SER A 158 -25.95 -9.48 -9.35
C SER A 158 -25.38 -9.03 -10.71
N ASN A 159 -26.22 -9.02 -11.75
CA ASN A 159 -25.85 -8.53 -13.08
C ASN A 159 -26.33 -7.10 -13.35
N GLU A 160 -27.08 -6.48 -12.43
CA GLU A 160 -27.70 -5.15 -12.62
C GLU A 160 -26.70 -4.03 -12.92
N LEU A 161 -25.52 -4.11 -12.29
CA LEU A 161 -24.45 -3.13 -12.42
C LEU A 161 -23.39 -3.55 -13.44
N SER A 162 -23.46 -4.79 -13.95
CA SER A 162 -22.56 -5.35 -14.97
C SER A 162 -21.08 -5.21 -14.61
N PHE A 163 -20.70 -5.55 -13.38
CA PHE A 163 -19.29 -5.45 -12.95
C PHE A 163 -18.35 -6.35 -13.77
N PRO A 164 -17.07 -5.97 -13.97
CA PRO A 164 -16.10 -6.78 -14.68
C PRO A 164 -15.87 -8.14 -14.01
N GLU A 165 -15.94 -9.23 -14.79
CA GLU A 165 -15.86 -10.60 -14.29
C GLU A 165 -14.53 -10.88 -13.57
N ASN A 166 -13.41 -10.37 -14.08
CA ASN A 166 -12.10 -10.51 -13.44
C ASN A 166 -12.05 -9.80 -12.06
N ALA A 167 -12.79 -8.69 -11.89
CA ALA A 167 -12.89 -8.02 -10.60
C ALA A 167 -13.79 -8.76 -9.61
N LYS A 168 -14.90 -9.33 -10.09
CA LYS A 168 -15.75 -10.22 -9.28
C LYS A 168 -14.93 -11.38 -8.74
N LYS A 169 -14.20 -12.09 -9.60
CA LYS A 169 -13.31 -13.21 -9.21
C LYS A 169 -12.24 -12.79 -8.22
N ALA A 170 -11.60 -11.64 -8.42
CA ALA A 170 -10.58 -11.12 -7.52
C ALA A 170 -11.13 -10.78 -6.12
N ILE A 171 -12.34 -10.21 -6.01
CA ILE A 171 -12.96 -9.91 -4.71
C ILE A 171 -13.48 -11.18 -4.03
N LEU A 172 -14.11 -12.09 -4.76
CA LEU A 172 -14.60 -13.36 -4.19
C LEU A 172 -13.44 -14.24 -3.68
N ASN A 173 -12.25 -14.13 -4.26
CA ASN A 173 -11.02 -14.75 -3.78
C ASN A 173 -10.04 -13.73 -3.14
N LEU A 174 -10.56 -12.83 -2.30
CA LEU A 174 -9.79 -11.69 -1.79
C LEU A 174 -8.47 -12.09 -1.11
N GLU A 175 -8.46 -13.14 -0.28
CA GLU A 175 -7.24 -13.59 0.39
C GLU A 175 -6.18 -14.06 -0.61
N GLY A 176 -6.58 -14.86 -1.60
CA GLY A 176 -5.69 -15.29 -2.68
C GLY A 176 -5.16 -14.12 -3.49
N THR A 177 -6.03 -13.17 -3.84
CA THR A 177 -5.67 -11.94 -4.54
C THR A 177 -4.65 -11.10 -3.78
N ILE A 178 -4.85 -10.88 -2.47
CA ILE A 178 -3.89 -10.15 -1.63
C ILE A 178 -2.55 -10.89 -1.57
N ARG A 179 -2.58 -12.21 -1.38
CA ARG A 179 -1.37 -13.03 -1.27
C ARG A 179 -0.57 -13.00 -2.57
N GLU A 180 -1.21 -13.18 -3.72
CA GLU A 180 -0.54 -13.08 -5.02
C GLU A 180 0.07 -11.69 -5.27
N TYR A 181 -0.72 -10.63 -5.01
CA TYR A 181 -0.24 -9.26 -5.19
C TYR A 181 0.96 -8.95 -4.28
N SER A 182 0.96 -9.43 -3.03
CA SER A 182 2.08 -9.24 -2.11
C SER A 182 3.39 -9.83 -2.63
N LYS A 183 3.34 -11.04 -3.20
CA LYS A 183 4.50 -11.71 -3.81
C LYS A 183 5.01 -10.94 -5.02
N PHE A 184 4.09 -10.53 -5.89
CA PHE A 184 4.41 -9.69 -7.05
C PHE A 184 5.08 -8.38 -6.62
N LEU A 185 4.50 -7.67 -5.64
CA LEU A 185 5.02 -6.40 -5.15
C LEU A 185 6.41 -6.57 -4.54
N LEU A 186 6.63 -7.58 -3.69
CA LEU A 186 7.94 -7.87 -3.12
C LEU A 186 9.00 -8.14 -4.20
N GLY A 187 8.63 -8.87 -5.25
CA GLY A 187 9.49 -9.06 -6.43
C GLY A 187 9.92 -7.74 -7.09
N LYS A 188 9.04 -6.71 -7.06
CA LYS A 188 9.32 -5.37 -7.60
C LYS A 188 10.03 -4.42 -6.63
N LEU A 189 10.13 -4.74 -5.34
CA LEU A 189 10.78 -3.87 -4.36
C LEU A 189 12.31 -4.03 -4.34
N GLY A 190 12.84 -5.12 -4.90
CA GLY A 190 14.27 -5.44 -4.88
C GLY A 190 14.74 -6.04 -3.55
N ARG A 191 16.01 -6.46 -3.48
CA ARG A 191 16.60 -7.15 -2.32
C ARG A 191 17.25 -6.14 -1.38
N ILE A 192 16.43 -5.34 -0.68
CA ILE A 192 16.87 -4.29 0.26
C ILE A 192 16.26 -4.49 1.64
N GLY A 193 16.98 -4.06 2.69
CA GLY A 193 16.53 -4.21 4.07
C GLY A 193 16.16 -5.65 4.40
N ASN A 194 14.98 -5.88 4.98
CA ASN A 194 14.45 -7.20 5.31
C ASN A 194 13.64 -7.86 4.17
N ALA A 195 13.84 -7.49 2.91
CA ALA A 195 13.06 -8.01 1.78
C ALA A 195 13.04 -9.55 1.69
N ASN A 196 14.17 -10.22 1.93
CA ASN A 196 14.23 -11.69 1.90
C ASN A 196 13.32 -12.32 2.96
N SER A 197 13.38 -11.80 4.19
CA SER A 197 12.51 -12.25 5.28
C SER A 197 11.02 -12.05 4.95
N LEU A 198 10.66 -10.91 4.35
CA LEU A 198 9.28 -10.66 3.90
C LEU A 198 8.85 -11.60 2.78
N ILE A 199 9.75 -11.96 1.87
CA ILE A 199 9.47 -12.91 0.78
C ILE A 199 9.23 -14.31 1.34
N ASP A 200 10.07 -14.75 2.28
CA ASP A 200 9.89 -16.03 2.97
C ASP A 200 8.59 -16.05 3.78
N GLU A 201 8.21 -14.92 4.38
CA GLU A 201 6.94 -14.78 5.09
C GLU A 201 5.73 -14.77 4.14
N ALA A 202 5.80 -14.08 3.00
CA ALA A 202 4.76 -14.07 1.96
C ALA A 202 4.54 -15.44 1.29
N ASN A 203 5.57 -16.28 1.28
CA ASN A 203 5.44 -17.66 0.83
C ASN A 203 4.60 -18.50 1.79
N ARG A 204 4.66 -18.22 3.10
CA ARG A 204 3.99 -19.00 4.16
C ARG A 204 2.67 -18.40 4.63
N THR A 205 2.48 -17.10 4.42
CA THR A 205 1.34 -16.34 4.98
C THR A 205 0.78 -15.35 3.98
N THR A 206 -0.32 -14.68 4.34
CA THR A 206 -0.90 -13.59 3.56
C THR A 206 -0.35 -12.26 4.09
N LEU A 207 0.42 -11.55 3.28
CA LEU A 207 0.89 -10.20 3.60
C LEU A 207 0.06 -9.15 2.87
N LEU A 208 -0.25 -8.05 3.56
CA LEU A 208 -0.86 -6.86 2.98
C LEU A 208 0.08 -5.67 3.12
N TYR A 209 0.37 -5.01 2.02
CA TYR A 209 1.08 -3.74 2.03
C TYR A 209 0.11 -2.59 2.34
N VAL A 210 0.40 -1.74 3.32
CA VAL A 210 -0.42 -0.61 3.75
C VAL A 210 0.44 0.63 3.98
N GLY A 211 -0.04 1.76 3.48
CA GLY A 211 0.47 3.07 3.83
C GLY A 211 1.70 3.48 3.04
N TRP A 212 2.68 4.06 3.73
CA TRP A 212 3.74 4.87 3.14
C TRP A 212 5.08 4.13 3.11
N GLY A 213 5.70 4.01 1.92
CA GLY A 213 7.06 3.46 1.77
C GLY A 213 7.34 2.58 0.55
N GLY A 214 6.33 1.90 0.03
CA GLY A 214 6.39 1.04 -1.16
C GLY A 214 6.44 1.82 -2.47
N GLY A 215 6.31 3.16 -2.37
CA GLY A 215 6.49 4.09 -3.48
C GLY A 215 5.51 3.83 -4.62
N TRP A 216 5.96 4.08 -5.85
CA TRP A 216 5.13 3.93 -7.05
C TRP A 216 4.60 2.51 -7.27
N ASN A 217 5.42 1.49 -6.97
CA ASN A 217 5.07 0.10 -7.23
C ASN A 217 3.98 -0.42 -6.28
N ALA A 218 3.92 0.08 -5.05
CA ALA A 218 2.87 -0.29 -4.11
C ALA A 218 1.56 0.48 -4.30
N MET A 219 1.56 1.41 -5.27
CA MET A 219 0.36 2.06 -5.79
C MET A 219 -0.04 1.36 -7.10
N THR A 220 -0.94 1.97 -7.88
CA THR A 220 -1.35 1.46 -9.20
C THR A 220 -0.24 1.49 -10.26
N GLY A 221 0.88 2.13 -9.96
CA GLY A 221 2.02 2.27 -10.85
C GLY A 221 2.72 0.97 -11.23
N SER A 222 2.51 -0.13 -10.48
CA SER A 222 3.06 -1.44 -10.84
C SER A 222 2.40 -2.09 -12.05
N LEU A 223 1.25 -1.57 -12.48
CA LEU A 223 0.49 -2.08 -13.64
C LEU A 223 1.06 -1.59 -14.97
N ILE A 224 1.89 -0.56 -14.95
CA ILE A 224 2.50 0.00 -16.17
C ILE A 224 3.62 -0.94 -16.65
N SER A 225 3.58 -1.31 -17.92
CA SER A 225 4.61 -2.16 -18.53
C SER A 225 5.99 -1.46 -18.53
N GLU A 226 7.09 -2.22 -18.58
CA GLU A 226 8.44 -1.60 -18.63
C GLU A 226 8.63 -0.74 -19.91
N ARG A 227 7.98 -1.13 -21.01
CA ARG A 227 7.93 -0.33 -22.25
C ARG A 227 7.20 1.00 -22.05
N ASP A 228 6.03 0.97 -21.41
CA ASP A 228 5.27 2.20 -21.18
C ASP A 228 5.96 3.09 -20.14
N LYS A 229 6.63 2.50 -19.15
CA LYS A 229 7.50 3.23 -18.23
C LYS A 229 8.63 3.94 -18.99
N SER A 230 9.29 3.27 -19.92
CA SER A 230 10.37 3.90 -20.68
C SER A 230 9.86 5.08 -21.49
N ILE A 231 8.68 4.99 -22.10
CA ILE A 231 8.04 6.12 -22.79
C ILE A 231 7.69 7.24 -21.80
N LEU A 232 7.01 6.91 -20.71
CA LEU A 232 6.49 7.85 -19.72
C LEU A 232 7.61 8.64 -19.03
N PHE A 233 8.71 7.96 -18.72
CA PHE A 233 9.86 8.53 -18.03
C PHE A 233 11.00 8.91 -18.99
N ARG A 234 10.75 8.99 -20.31
CA ARG A 234 11.72 9.40 -21.33
C ARG A 234 13.04 8.61 -21.23
N ASN A 235 12.92 7.29 -21.16
CA ASN A 235 13.96 6.29 -20.98
C ASN A 235 14.80 6.46 -19.70
N ARG A 236 14.34 7.23 -18.72
CA ARG A 236 14.95 7.29 -17.39
C ARG A 236 14.49 6.09 -16.56
N GLU A 237 15.41 5.47 -15.85
CA GLU A 237 15.08 4.38 -14.92
C GLU A 237 14.11 4.85 -13.85
N PHE A 238 13.06 4.06 -13.58
CA PHE A 238 12.02 4.40 -12.61
C PHE A 238 11.29 3.13 -12.11
N PRO A 239 10.86 3.04 -10.84
CA PRO A 239 11.03 4.03 -9.76
C PRO A 239 12.44 4.05 -9.17
N VAL A 240 12.99 5.25 -8.96
CA VAL A 240 14.40 5.44 -8.56
C VAL A 240 14.68 5.29 -7.06
N SER A 241 13.67 5.38 -6.20
CA SER A 241 13.89 5.45 -4.75
C SER A 241 13.09 4.42 -3.96
N ARG A 242 13.64 4.04 -2.80
CA ARG A 242 13.02 3.18 -1.80
C ARG A 242 13.23 3.76 -0.41
N ARG A 243 12.23 3.60 0.45
CA ARG A 243 12.25 4.08 1.83
C ARG A 243 12.40 2.90 2.78
N LEU A 244 13.28 3.06 3.76
CA LEU A 244 13.50 2.10 4.85
C LEU A 244 13.34 2.83 6.18
N VAL A 245 12.79 2.14 7.17
CA VAL A 245 12.68 2.61 8.56
C VAL A 245 13.70 1.87 9.42
N TYR A 246 14.24 2.54 10.44
CA TYR A 246 15.18 1.93 11.37
C TYR A 246 14.45 1.26 12.53
N TYR A 247 14.55 -0.06 12.66
CA TYR A 247 13.89 -0.84 13.69
C TYR A 247 14.82 -1.93 14.24
N ASN A 248 14.94 -2.02 15.56
CA ASN A 248 15.79 -3.01 16.26
C ASN A 248 17.18 -3.17 15.62
N GLY A 249 17.89 -2.06 15.45
CA GLY A 249 19.24 -2.07 14.89
C GLY A 249 19.32 -2.14 13.36
N ASN A 250 18.21 -2.40 12.66
CA ASN A 250 18.20 -2.75 11.24
C ASN A 250 17.36 -1.80 10.38
N TRP A 251 17.70 -1.69 9.10
CA TRP A 251 16.88 -0.96 8.13
C TRP A 251 15.88 -1.91 7.47
N VAL A 252 14.58 -1.67 7.67
CA VAL A 252 13.50 -2.56 7.22
C VAL A 252 12.53 -1.85 6.29
N LEU A 253 11.87 -2.63 5.42
CA LEU A 253 10.79 -2.15 4.56
C LEU A 253 9.54 -1.88 5.41
N PRO A 254 9.01 -0.64 5.44
CA PRO A 254 7.82 -0.31 6.21
C PRO A 254 6.54 -0.74 5.49
N GLY A 255 5.43 -0.83 6.22
CA GLY A 255 4.08 -0.94 5.67
C GLY A 255 3.59 -2.37 5.43
N TRP A 256 4.31 -3.40 5.85
CA TRP A 256 3.88 -4.79 5.69
C TRP A 256 3.11 -5.28 6.91
N LEU A 257 1.89 -5.74 6.71
CA LEU A 257 1.05 -6.37 7.73
C LEU A 257 0.85 -7.85 7.40
N ARG A 258 1.03 -8.72 8.39
CA ARG A 258 0.62 -10.13 8.26
C ARG A 258 -0.87 -10.26 8.58
N LEU A 259 -1.63 -10.80 7.64
CA LEU A 259 -3.03 -11.13 7.81
C LEU A 259 -3.19 -12.58 8.26
N ARG A 260 -4.15 -12.80 9.15
CA ARG A 260 -4.63 -14.13 9.54
C ARG A 260 -6.15 -14.07 9.52
N LYS A 261 -6.78 -14.89 8.68
CA LYS A 261 -8.23 -14.97 8.61
C LYS A 261 -8.75 -15.56 9.92
N ILE A 262 -9.66 -14.85 10.56
CA ILE A 262 -10.47 -15.37 11.66
C ILE A 262 -11.86 -15.49 11.07
N VAL A 263 -12.29 -16.72 10.78
CA VAL A 263 -13.67 -16.97 10.36
C VAL A 263 -14.51 -16.95 11.63
N THR A 264 -15.23 -15.86 11.85
CA THR A 264 -16.34 -15.85 12.81
C THR A 264 -17.54 -16.49 12.11
N GLN A 265 -18.01 -17.61 12.67
CA GLN A 265 -19.28 -18.25 12.30
C GLN A 265 -20.45 -17.32 12.58
#